data_AF-A0A972R0P7-F1
#
_entry.id   AF-A0A972R0P7-F1
#
_cell.length_a   1.000
_cell.length_b   1.000
_cell.length_c   1.000
_cell.angle_alpha   90.00
_cell.angle_beta   90.00
_cell.angle_gamma   90.00
#
_symmetry.space_group_name_H-M   'P 1'
#
loop_
_entity.id
_entity.type
_entity.pdbx_description
1 polymer ?
#
loop_
_entity_poly.entity_id
_entity_poly.type
_entity_poly.pdbx_seq_one_letter_code
_entity_poly.pdbx_strand_id
1 'polypeptide(L)'
;ENMKKIVEKFARKPQGLPRKKVIFAFIWGALLHWGIIPPALIIIFLRIDHYLPSLSVRVPYNFFLAAGLFILGLIWTIGPILDQWRKGKGTFITSSCPTQKLVTEGCYRYSRNPMWLGYLFLFAGVGLIFNSVAIIFGLLPLTALFLVLYTRIFEEKVLSCKFGKEYEEYRKNTPLLFPLPVESLGWVIPQRIKFVLSIILALGIFSSIFISYNAFSLKSQRFGKIIWHGPRDEKEIALTFDDGPSSPYTGQILDVLKKYNVKATFFLVGIHVDQYPELVRRIVEEGHAIGNHTYSHSTLIFDNGKRIKEEISKCEDSIIKASGLKPKIIRLPKNWRKPEIFEISEEMGYVIISESKRAFDWENPGVNKIVKKVMKGLKPGDIILSVCMMEMATISSINIPGSRRCSLCR
;
A
#
# COMPACT_ATOMS: atom_id res chain seq x y z
N GLU A 1 -2.41 27.80 -34.10
CA GLU A 1 -2.18 29.26 -34.16
C GLU A 1 -2.22 29.98 -32.80
N ASN A 2 -3.25 29.76 -31.97
CA ASN A 2 -3.38 30.41 -30.65
C ASN A 2 -2.22 30.14 -29.68
N MET A 3 -1.74 28.89 -29.60
CA MET A 3 -0.59 28.56 -28.72
C MET A 3 0.69 29.30 -29.13
N LYS A 4 0.93 29.51 -30.43
CA LYS A 4 2.09 30.24 -30.94
C LYS A 4 2.06 31.71 -30.50
N LYS A 5 0.90 32.36 -30.62
CA LYS A 5 0.69 33.74 -30.14
C LYS A 5 0.89 33.87 -28.62
N ILE A 6 0.45 32.88 -27.84
CA ILE A 6 0.68 32.84 -26.38
C ILE A 6 2.17 32.71 -26.07
N VAL A 7 2.88 31.77 -26.70
CA VAL A 7 4.32 31.57 -26.50
C VAL A 7 5.11 32.84 -26.84
N GLU A 8 4.83 33.47 -27.98
CA GLU A 8 5.49 34.71 -28.40
C GLU A 8 5.22 35.87 -27.43
N LYS A 9 4.00 36.00 -26.91
CA LYS A 9 3.64 37.02 -25.91
C LYS A 9 4.44 36.85 -24.61
N PHE A 10 4.65 35.61 -24.17
CA PHE A 10 5.42 35.32 -22.95
C PHE A 10 6.93 35.51 -23.17
N ALA A 11 7.45 35.20 -24.35
CA ALA A 11 8.84 35.45 -24.71
C ALA A 11 9.19 36.94 -24.74
N ARG A 12 8.24 37.81 -25.14
CA ARG A 12 8.43 39.27 -25.34
C ARG A 12 8.26 40.16 -24.11
N LYS A 13 7.89 39.65 -22.92
CA LYS A 13 7.65 40.51 -21.74
C LYS A 13 8.91 41.31 -21.33
N PRO A 14 8.76 42.60 -20.93
CA PRO A 14 9.85 43.57 -20.92
C PRO A 14 10.95 43.29 -19.89
N GLN A 15 12.19 43.64 -20.28
CA GLN A 15 13.35 43.74 -19.40
C GLN A 15 13.23 45.00 -18.51
N GLY A 16 13.62 44.93 -17.23
CA GLY A 16 13.69 46.11 -16.35
C GLY A 16 12.45 46.40 -15.48
N LEU A 17 11.74 45.37 -15.00
CA LEU A 17 10.64 45.56 -14.03
C LEU A 17 11.15 46.16 -12.69
N PRO A 18 10.39 47.09 -12.05
CA PRO A 18 10.74 47.63 -10.74
C PRO A 18 10.92 46.53 -9.70
N ARG A 19 11.97 46.61 -8.87
CA ARG A 19 12.33 45.59 -7.85
C ARG A 19 11.16 45.21 -6.94
N LYS A 20 10.30 46.17 -6.56
CA LYS A 20 9.09 45.91 -5.76
C LYS A 20 8.07 45.00 -6.46
N LYS A 21 7.85 45.17 -7.77
CA LYS A 21 6.94 44.32 -8.56
C LYS A 21 7.48 42.89 -8.72
N VAL A 22 8.80 42.76 -8.85
CA VAL A 22 9.49 41.46 -8.93
C VAL A 22 9.37 40.68 -7.61
N ILE A 23 9.61 41.34 -6.49
CA ILE A 23 9.46 40.75 -5.14
C ILE A 23 8.01 40.33 -4.89
N PHE A 24 7.04 41.20 -5.20
CA PHE A 24 5.62 40.88 -5.04
C PHE A 24 5.21 39.67 -5.90
N ALA A 25 5.57 39.65 -7.19
CA ALA A 25 5.26 38.54 -8.08
C ALA A 25 5.92 37.23 -7.62
N PHE A 26 7.09 37.30 -7.00
CA PHE A 26 7.76 36.13 -6.42
C PHE A 26 7.03 35.60 -5.19
N ILE A 27 6.71 36.46 -4.22
CA ILE A 27 5.97 36.10 -3.01
C ILE A 27 4.60 35.52 -3.38
N TRP A 28 3.90 36.17 -4.29
CA TRP A 28 2.58 35.71 -4.76
C TRP A 28 2.67 34.38 -5.50
N GLY A 29 3.67 34.24 -6.38
CA GLY A 29 3.95 32.99 -7.07
C GLY A 29 4.24 31.85 -6.11
N ALA A 30 5.09 32.11 -5.11
CA ALA A 30 5.43 31.15 -4.08
C ALA A 30 4.18 30.77 -3.27
N LEU A 31 3.39 31.73 -2.80
CA LEU A 31 2.15 31.47 -2.08
C LEU A 31 1.19 30.61 -2.90
N LEU A 32 0.99 30.91 -4.19
CA LEU A 32 0.08 30.14 -5.04
C LEU A 32 0.60 28.71 -5.27
N HIS A 33 1.85 28.56 -5.68
CA HIS A 33 2.42 27.28 -6.10
C HIS A 33 2.93 26.42 -4.95
N TRP A 34 3.06 26.97 -3.74
CA TRP A 34 3.53 26.26 -2.54
C TRP A 34 2.55 26.30 -1.37
N GLY A 35 1.95 27.47 -1.11
CA GLY A 35 1.06 27.67 0.02
C GLY A 35 -0.41 27.28 -0.25
N ILE A 36 -0.84 27.26 -1.51
CA ILE A 36 -2.25 27.05 -1.86
C ILE A 36 -2.42 25.76 -2.68
N ILE A 37 -1.83 25.69 -3.88
CA ILE A 37 -2.14 24.60 -4.83
C ILE A 37 -1.70 23.23 -4.29
N PRO A 38 -0.44 22.99 -3.86
CA PRO A 38 -0.04 21.66 -3.38
C PRO A 38 -0.78 21.23 -2.12
N PRO A 39 -0.96 22.08 -1.07
CA PRO A 39 -1.76 21.71 0.09
C PRO A 39 -3.22 21.39 -0.28
N ALA A 40 -3.83 22.15 -1.17
CA ALA A 40 -5.20 21.87 -1.63
C ALA A 40 -5.28 20.51 -2.35
N LEU A 41 -4.35 20.21 -3.24
CA LEU A 41 -4.28 18.91 -3.91
C LEU A 41 -4.04 17.77 -2.92
N ILE A 42 -3.13 17.94 -1.96
CA ILE A 42 -2.90 16.95 -0.89
C ILE A 42 -4.20 16.70 -0.12
N ILE A 43 -4.90 17.74 0.32
CA ILE A 43 -6.17 17.61 1.07
C ILE A 43 -7.23 16.88 0.23
N ILE A 44 -7.36 17.21 -1.05
CA ILE A 44 -8.30 16.54 -1.96
C ILE A 44 -7.99 15.05 -2.06
N PHE A 45 -6.72 14.69 -2.30
CA PHE A 45 -6.33 13.29 -2.45
C PHE A 45 -6.40 12.50 -1.13
N LEU A 46 -6.11 13.13 0.01
CA LEU A 46 -6.35 12.52 1.32
C LEU A 46 -7.84 12.25 1.57
N ARG A 47 -8.74 13.12 1.08
CA ARG A 47 -10.19 12.87 1.14
C ARG A 47 -10.61 11.72 0.22
N ILE A 48 -9.98 11.56 -0.94
CA ILE A 48 -10.27 10.43 -1.84
C ILE A 48 -9.99 9.10 -1.14
N ASP A 49 -8.88 8.97 -0.40
CA ASP A 49 -8.60 7.76 0.39
C ASP A 49 -9.70 7.48 1.43
N HIS A 50 -10.33 8.52 1.99
CA HIS A 50 -11.43 8.37 2.94
C HIS A 50 -12.73 7.84 2.28
N TYR A 51 -13.03 8.29 1.07
CA TYR A 51 -14.25 7.88 0.35
C TYR A 51 -14.09 6.60 -0.47
N LEU A 52 -12.86 6.16 -0.75
CA LEU A 52 -12.56 4.95 -1.51
C LEU A 52 -11.65 3.99 -0.71
N PRO A 53 -12.13 3.45 0.44
CA PRO A 53 -11.32 2.56 1.29
C PRO A 53 -10.91 1.25 0.61
N SER A 54 -11.59 0.86 -0.48
CA SER A 54 -11.21 -0.28 -1.31
C SER A 54 -9.91 -0.06 -2.11
N LEU A 55 -9.57 1.19 -2.41
CA LEU A 55 -8.30 1.57 -3.05
C LEU A 55 -7.20 1.81 -2.01
N SER A 56 -7.53 2.05 -0.74
CA SER A 56 -6.55 2.31 0.32
C SER A 56 -5.87 1.02 0.82
N VAL A 57 -5.11 0.35 -0.05
CA VAL A 57 -4.09 -0.61 0.39
C VAL A 57 -2.98 0.19 1.06
N ARG A 58 -3.07 0.40 2.37
CA ARG A 58 -2.08 1.21 3.08
C ARG A 58 -0.70 0.60 2.87
N VAL A 59 0.21 1.37 2.29
CA VAL A 59 1.57 0.94 1.99
C VAL A 59 2.32 0.88 3.32
N PRO A 60 3.10 -0.18 3.62
CA PRO A 60 4.01 -0.13 4.75
C PRO A 60 4.99 1.02 4.53
N TYR A 61 4.90 2.09 5.33
CA TYR A 61 5.77 3.27 5.19
C TYR A 61 6.90 3.22 6.20
N ASN A 62 8.10 3.60 5.76
CA ASN A 62 9.25 3.80 6.63
C ASN A 62 9.37 5.32 6.87
N PHE A 63 9.21 5.75 8.13
CA PHE A 63 9.29 7.17 8.50
C PHE A 63 10.58 7.84 8.02
N PHE A 64 11.72 7.14 8.14
CA PHE A 64 13.01 7.69 7.71
C PHE A 64 13.10 7.86 6.20
N LEU A 65 12.54 6.91 5.44
CA LEU A 65 12.45 7.04 3.99
C LEU A 65 11.55 8.20 3.59
N ALA A 66 10.39 8.31 4.25
CA ALA A 66 9.39 9.34 3.95
C ALA A 66 9.92 10.76 4.29
N ALA A 67 10.50 10.92 5.47
CA ALA A 67 11.16 12.16 5.89
C ALA A 67 12.37 12.48 5.00
N GLY A 68 13.17 11.48 4.62
CA GLY A 68 14.29 11.63 3.71
C GLY A 68 13.86 12.14 2.33
N LEU A 69 12.82 11.56 1.74
CA LEU A 69 12.25 12.01 0.47
C LEU A 69 11.64 13.40 0.58
N PHE A 70 10.96 13.72 1.68
CA PHE A 70 10.40 15.04 1.92
C PHE A 70 11.48 16.12 2.01
N ILE A 71 12.52 15.88 2.82
CA ILE A 71 13.66 16.80 2.98
C ILE A 71 14.41 16.94 1.66
N LEU A 72 14.67 15.83 0.96
CA LEU A 72 15.30 15.84 -0.35
C LEU A 72 14.48 16.68 -1.34
N GLY A 73 13.15 16.53 -1.34
CA GLY A 73 12.24 17.32 -2.14
C GLY A 73 12.30 18.82 -1.83
N LEU A 74 12.37 19.21 -0.55
CA LEU A 74 12.55 20.60 -0.15
C LEU A 74 13.89 21.17 -0.66
N ILE A 75 14.99 20.43 -0.49
CA ILE A 75 16.33 20.84 -0.95
C ILE A 75 16.34 21.02 -2.48
N TRP A 76 15.84 20.02 -3.20
CA TRP A 76 15.78 20.00 -4.66
C TRP A 76 14.74 20.95 -5.26
N THR A 77 13.94 21.60 -4.42
CA THR A 77 13.09 22.68 -4.89
C THR A 77 13.60 24.06 -4.53
N ILE A 78 13.93 24.28 -3.25
CA ILE A 78 14.33 25.60 -2.77
C ILE A 78 15.67 26.01 -3.39
N GLY A 79 16.64 25.09 -3.46
CA GLY A 79 17.96 25.36 -4.02
C GLY A 79 17.90 25.91 -5.45
N PRO A 80 17.27 25.20 -6.41
CA PRO A 80 17.14 25.70 -7.78
C PRO A 80 16.32 26.99 -7.93
N ILE A 81 15.31 27.23 -7.08
CA ILE A 81 14.58 28.50 -7.07
C ILE A 81 15.51 29.66 -6.71
N LEU A 82 16.37 29.47 -5.71
CA LEU A 82 17.33 30.47 -5.27
C LEU A 82 18.41 30.72 -6.34
N ASP A 83 18.91 29.67 -7.00
CA ASP A 83 19.84 29.80 -8.12
C ASP A 83 19.21 30.58 -9.28
N GLN A 84 17.96 30.26 -9.61
CA GLN A 84 17.22 30.96 -10.66
C GLN A 84 17.02 32.44 -10.34
N TRP A 85 16.67 32.75 -9.10
CA TRP A 85 16.50 34.11 -8.64
C TRP A 85 17.81 34.91 -8.72
N ARG A 86 18.91 34.33 -8.21
CA ARG A 86 20.22 35.00 -8.15
C ARG A 86 20.85 35.19 -9.53
N LYS A 87 20.83 34.15 -10.37
CA LYS A 87 21.56 34.12 -11.65
C LYS A 87 20.67 34.47 -12.83
N GLY A 88 19.45 33.95 -12.87
CA GLY A 88 18.47 34.14 -13.94
C GLY A 88 17.77 35.50 -13.93
N LYS A 89 17.91 36.27 -12.84
CA LYS A 89 17.30 37.60 -12.62
C LYS A 89 15.79 37.63 -12.90
N GLY A 90 15.09 36.57 -12.50
CA GLY A 90 13.66 36.37 -12.70
C GLY A 90 13.19 35.06 -12.06
N THR A 91 11.94 34.66 -12.29
CA THR A 91 11.39 33.40 -11.79
C THR A 91 10.55 32.70 -12.85
N PHE A 92 10.55 31.36 -12.83
CA PHE A 92 9.65 30.55 -13.65
C PHE A 92 8.23 30.49 -13.09
N ILE A 93 8.05 30.86 -11.82
CA ILE A 93 6.81 30.63 -11.06
C ILE A 93 5.69 31.58 -11.51
N THR A 94 6.02 32.75 -12.04
CA THR A 94 5.00 33.71 -12.49
C THR A 94 5.30 34.28 -13.86
N SER A 95 4.25 34.33 -14.69
CA SER A 95 4.29 35.00 -15.99
C SER A 95 4.70 36.47 -15.89
N SER A 96 4.57 37.08 -14.71
CA SER A 96 4.80 38.49 -14.44
C SER A 96 6.29 38.85 -14.30
N CYS A 97 7.17 37.89 -14.05
CA CYS A 97 8.61 38.12 -13.94
C CYS A 97 9.43 36.98 -14.58
N PRO A 98 9.39 36.83 -15.91
CA PRO A 98 10.04 35.71 -16.57
C PRO A 98 11.56 35.79 -16.43
N THR A 99 12.21 34.62 -16.36
CA THR A 99 13.67 34.44 -16.40
C THR A 99 14.30 35.27 -17.52
N GLN A 100 15.30 36.10 -17.18
CA GLN A 100 15.96 37.02 -18.12
C GLN A 100 17.27 36.45 -18.68
N LYS A 101 17.94 35.58 -17.92
CA LYS A 101 19.14 34.86 -18.36
C LYS A 101 18.93 33.37 -18.25
N LEU A 102 19.43 32.62 -19.23
CA LEU A 102 19.45 31.17 -19.15
C LEU A 102 20.39 30.75 -18.01
N VAL A 103 19.91 29.91 -17.10
CA VAL A 103 20.69 29.37 -15.99
C VAL A 103 21.03 27.93 -16.33
N THR A 104 22.30 27.67 -16.59
CA THR A 104 22.82 26.34 -16.98
C THR A 104 23.82 25.79 -15.96
N GLU A 105 24.05 26.51 -14.87
CA GLU A 105 25.00 26.17 -13.81
C GLU A 105 24.31 25.59 -12.57
N GLY A 106 25.12 25.06 -11.65
CA GLY A 106 24.61 24.49 -10.39
C GLY A 106 23.75 23.26 -10.66
N CYS A 107 22.58 23.19 -10.05
CA CYS A 107 21.61 22.11 -10.26
C CYS A 107 21.08 22.02 -11.70
N TYR A 108 21.01 23.15 -12.41
CA TYR A 108 20.54 23.21 -13.80
C TYR A 108 21.53 22.58 -14.78
N ARG A 109 22.80 22.41 -14.40
CA ARG A 109 23.75 21.64 -15.21
C ARG A 109 23.33 20.18 -15.40
N TYR A 110 22.55 19.65 -14.46
CA TYR A 110 22.26 18.22 -14.38
C TYR A 110 20.84 17.88 -14.78
N SER A 111 19.92 18.82 -14.61
CA SER A 111 18.52 18.67 -14.98
C SER A 111 18.04 20.00 -15.50
N ARG A 112 17.27 20.00 -16.58
CA ARG A 112 16.67 21.24 -17.07
C ARG A 112 15.57 21.74 -16.14
N ASN A 113 14.99 20.84 -15.36
CA ASN A 113 13.90 21.13 -14.46
C ASN A 113 14.09 20.47 -13.08
N PRO A 114 15.13 20.85 -12.33
CA PRO A 114 15.44 20.24 -11.03
C PRO A 114 14.34 20.49 -9.99
N MET A 115 13.62 21.62 -10.09
CA MET A 115 12.47 21.92 -9.23
C MET A 115 11.33 20.91 -9.39
N TRP A 116 11.07 20.44 -10.62
CA TRP A 116 10.05 19.44 -10.88
C TRP A 116 10.41 18.10 -10.24
N LEU A 117 11.69 17.73 -10.27
CA LEU A 117 12.19 16.57 -9.54
C LEU A 117 11.98 16.73 -8.02
N GLY A 118 12.23 17.92 -7.47
CA GLY A 118 11.95 18.26 -6.08
C GLY A 118 10.47 18.09 -5.69
N TYR A 119 9.54 18.55 -6.53
CA TYR A 119 8.09 18.35 -6.33
C TYR A 119 7.70 16.86 -6.27
N LEU A 120 8.28 16.03 -7.14
CA LEU A 120 8.00 14.60 -7.15
C LEU A 120 8.48 13.93 -5.86
N PHE A 121 9.69 14.26 -5.38
CA PHE A 121 10.18 13.75 -4.11
C PHE A 121 9.33 14.24 -2.92
N LEU A 122 8.87 15.49 -2.95
CA LEU A 122 8.03 16.05 -1.91
C LEU A 122 6.67 15.34 -1.86
N PHE A 123 5.99 15.13 -2.99
CA PHE A 123 4.73 14.39 -3.02
C PHE A 123 4.90 12.91 -2.70
N ALA A 124 6.01 12.27 -3.10
CA ALA A 124 6.32 10.91 -2.69
C ALA A 124 6.53 10.82 -1.16
N GLY A 125 7.27 11.77 -0.58
CA GLY A 125 7.47 11.87 0.86
C GLY A 125 6.17 12.09 1.63
N VAL A 126 5.34 13.05 1.20
CA VAL A 126 4.02 13.31 1.78
C VAL A 126 3.10 12.10 1.66
N GLY A 127 3.05 11.47 0.48
CA GLY A 127 2.24 10.26 0.27
C GLY A 127 2.62 9.13 1.21
N LEU A 128 3.92 8.95 1.47
CA LEU A 128 4.40 7.96 2.45
C LEU A 128 4.13 8.39 3.90
N ILE A 129 4.31 9.66 4.26
CA ILE A 129 4.04 10.18 5.62
C ILE A 129 2.57 9.95 6.01
N PHE A 130 1.65 10.26 5.09
CA PHE A 130 0.21 10.08 5.32
C PHE A 130 -0.29 8.69 4.96
N ASN A 131 0.60 7.81 4.48
CA ASN A 131 0.25 6.47 4.01
C ASN A 131 -0.92 6.47 3.01
N SER A 132 -0.85 7.38 2.05
CA SER A 132 -1.93 7.70 1.11
C SER A 132 -1.69 7.05 -0.25
N VAL A 133 -2.55 6.09 -0.62
CA VAL A 133 -2.50 5.44 -1.94
C VAL A 133 -2.91 6.43 -3.02
N ALA A 134 -3.94 7.23 -2.76
CA ALA A 134 -4.38 8.27 -3.69
C ALA A 134 -3.25 9.25 -4.03
N ILE A 135 -2.41 9.64 -3.06
CA ILE A 135 -1.25 10.50 -3.35
C ILE A 135 -0.18 9.75 -4.15
N ILE A 136 0.22 8.55 -3.73
CA ILE A 136 1.32 7.80 -4.36
C ILE A 136 0.98 7.37 -5.80
N PHE A 137 -0.23 6.88 -6.02
CA PHE A 137 -0.66 6.29 -7.30
C PHE A 137 -1.60 7.18 -8.11
N GLY A 138 -2.09 8.28 -7.54
CA GLY A 138 -2.91 9.27 -8.23
C GLY A 138 -2.18 10.60 -8.39
N LEU A 139 -2.01 11.34 -7.30
CA LEU A 139 -1.47 12.70 -7.36
C LEU A 139 -0.04 12.75 -7.93
N LEU A 140 0.84 11.85 -7.49
CA LEU A 140 2.23 11.81 -7.91
C LEU A 140 2.40 11.56 -9.43
N PRO A 141 1.81 10.51 -10.04
CA PRO A 141 1.92 10.31 -11.49
C PRO A 141 1.17 11.37 -12.29
N LEU A 142 0.01 11.87 -11.81
CA LEU A 142 -0.69 12.98 -12.48
C LEU A 142 0.16 14.26 -12.48
N THR A 143 0.83 14.54 -11.37
CA THR A 143 1.78 15.65 -11.28
C THR A 143 2.95 15.42 -12.23
N ALA A 144 3.56 14.23 -12.23
CA ALA A 144 4.67 13.93 -13.14
C ALA A 144 4.28 14.12 -14.61
N LEU A 145 3.12 13.61 -15.00
CA LEU A 145 2.57 13.77 -16.34
C LEU A 145 2.32 15.25 -16.67
N PHE A 146 1.65 15.98 -15.77
CA PHE A 146 1.39 17.41 -15.96
C PHE A 146 2.69 18.19 -16.13
N LEU A 147 3.70 17.96 -15.29
CA LEU A 147 4.98 18.67 -15.35
C LEU A 147 5.72 18.36 -16.66
N VAL A 148 5.74 17.10 -17.11
CA VAL A 148 6.35 16.73 -18.40
C VAL A 148 5.62 17.39 -19.57
N LEU A 149 4.28 17.34 -19.59
CA LEU A 149 3.47 17.94 -20.66
C LEU A 149 3.61 19.45 -20.67
N TYR A 150 3.51 20.10 -19.51
CA TYR A 150 3.71 21.53 -19.35
C TYR A 150 5.08 21.94 -19.89
N THR A 151 6.14 21.24 -19.48
CA THR A 151 7.49 21.61 -19.93
C THR A 151 7.66 21.41 -21.43
N ARG A 152 7.26 20.25 -21.99
CA ARG A 152 7.41 19.96 -23.43
C ARG A 152 6.56 20.86 -24.33
N ILE A 153 5.31 21.12 -23.94
CA ILE A 153 4.34 21.82 -24.79
C ILE A 153 4.53 23.33 -24.68
N PHE A 154 4.88 23.83 -23.50
CA PHE A 154 4.89 25.26 -23.20
C PHE A 154 6.30 25.77 -22.86
N GLU A 155 6.91 25.29 -21.78
CA GLU A 155 8.15 25.85 -21.23
C GLU A 155 9.33 25.78 -22.23
N GLU A 156 9.59 24.60 -22.83
CA GLU A 156 10.68 24.43 -23.79
C GLU A 156 10.48 25.34 -25.01
N LYS A 157 9.24 25.53 -25.47
CA LYS A 157 8.95 26.41 -26.61
C LYS A 157 9.17 27.88 -26.27
N VAL A 158 8.75 28.32 -25.09
CA VAL A 158 9.01 29.68 -24.61
C VAL A 158 10.51 29.93 -24.49
N LEU A 159 11.27 28.99 -23.92
CA LEU A 159 12.71 29.09 -23.79
C LEU A 159 13.43 29.10 -25.14
N SER A 160 13.01 28.25 -26.09
CA SER A 160 13.57 28.21 -27.45
C SER A 160 13.30 29.51 -28.20
N CYS A 161 12.08 30.07 -28.10
CA CYS A 161 11.77 31.38 -28.68
C CYS A 161 12.56 32.53 -28.04
N LYS A 162 12.89 32.43 -26.74
CA LYS A 162 13.54 33.50 -26.00
C LYS A 162 15.07 33.50 -26.11
N PHE A 163 15.69 32.32 -26.06
CA PHE A 163 17.15 32.16 -26.00
C PHE A 163 17.74 31.51 -27.26
N GLY A 164 16.89 31.03 -28.18
CA GLY A 164 17.32 30.53 -29.49
C GLY A 164 18.32 29.37 -29.39
N LYS A 165 19.43 29.49 -30.13
CA LYS A 165 20.45 28.43 -30.24
C LYS A 165 21.07 28.04 -28.90
N GLU A 166 21.24 28.98 -27.98
CA GLU A 166 21.84 28.74 -26.66
C GLU A 166 21.01 27.74 -25.84
N TYR A 167 19.69 27.86 -25.90
CA TYR A 167 18.80 26.92 -25.22
C TYR A 167 18.73 25.56 -25.92
N GLU A 168 18.76 25.51 -27.25
CA GLU A 168 18.75 24.23 -27.97
C GLU A 168 20.02 23.41 -27.73
N GLU A 169 21.18 24.07 -27.64
CA GLU A 169 22.44 23.42 -27.27
C GLU A 169 22.40 22.88 -25.84
N TYR A 170 21.91 23.68 -24.89
CA TYR A 170 21.68 23.24 -23.51
C TYR A 170 20.67 22.08 -23.42
N ARG A 171 19.60 22.12 -24.23
CA ARG A 171 18.57 21.06 -24.30
C ARG A 171 19.11 19.74 -24.84
N LYS A 172 20.04 19.80 -25.79
CA LYS A 172 20.69 18.61 -26.35
C LYS A 172 21.60 17.93 -25.34
N ASN A 173 22.26 18.71 -24.49
CA ASN A 173 23.29 18.23 -23.56
C ASN A 173 22.78 17.94 -22.14
N THR A 174 21.59 18.42 -21.78
CA THR A 174 21.05 18.31 -20.41
C THR A 174 19.70 17.60 -20.42
N PRO A 175 19.51 16.54 -19.61
CA PRO A 175 18.25 15.80 -19.56
C PRO A 175 17.13 16.62 -18.91
N LEU A 176 15.88 16.25 -19.20
CA LEU A 176 14.69 16.99 -18.76
C LEU A 176 14.53 17.00 -17.22
N LEU A 177 14.57 15.82 -16.60
CA LEU A 177 14.19 15.62 -15.20
C LEU A 177 15.31 14.92 -14.41
N PHE A 178 15.68 13.70 -14.80
CA PHE A 178 16.69 12.91 -14.11
C PHE A 178 18.09 13.22 -14.65
N PRO A 179 19.09 13.43 -13.78
CA PRO A 179 20.44 13.70 -14.21
C PRO A 179 21.04 12.53 -14.99
N LEU A 180 21.90 12.85 -15.96
CA LEU A 180 22.70 11.84 -16.68
C LEU A 180 23.57 11.05 -15.69
N PRO A 181 23.94 9.79 -16.01
CA PRO A 181 24.79 9.00 -15.14
C PRO A 181 26.05 9.78 -14.74
N VAL A 182 26.38 9.72 -13.44
CA VAL A 182 27.42 10.49 -12.76
C VAL A 182 28.77 10.49 -13.49
N GLU A 183 29.07 9.46 -14.28
CA GLU A 183 30.31 9.34 -15.04
C GLU A 183 30.51 10.37 -16.15
N SER A 184 29.44 10.96 -16.70
CA SER A 184 29.58 12.03 -17.70
C SER A 184 29.86 13.43 -17.10
N LEU A 185 30.01 13.54 -15.77
CA LEU A 185 30.02 14.81 -15.04
C LEU A 185 31.42 15.38 -14.69
N GLY A 186 32.52 14.63 -14.85
CA GLY A 186 33.86 15.05 -14.38
C GLY A 186 33.97 15.24 -12.84
N TRP A 187 32.88 15.05 -12.10
CA TRP A 187 32.86 14.83 -10.67
C TRP A 187 33.11 13.36 -10.39
N VAL A 188 34.31 13.02 -9.94
CA VAL A 188 34.56 11.71 -9.35
C VAL A 188 33.88 11.72 -7.98
N ILE A 189 32.61 11.29 -7.89
CA ILE A 189 32.04 10.89 -6.60
C ILE A 189 33.02 9.83 -6.07
N PRO A 190 33.72 10.09 -4.95
CA PRO A 190 34.71 9.16 -4.43
C PRO A 190 34.07 7.77 -4.34
N GLN A 191 34.78 6.72 -4.75
CA GLN A 191 34.20 5.36 -4.76
C GLN A 191 33.54 5.01 -3.41
N ARG A 192 34.12 5.48 -2.30
CA ARG A 192 33.54 5.39 -0.95
C ARG A 192 32.10 5.93 -0.84
N ILE A 193 31.74 7.04 -1.48
CA ILE A 193 30.39 7.62 -1.43
C ILE A 193 29.42 6.84 -2.32
N LYS A 194 29.83 6.44 -3.55
CA LYS A 194 29.01 5.56 -4.41
C LYS A 194 28.72 4.24 -3.69
N PHE A 195 29.73 3.68 -3.03
CA PHE A 195 29.61 2.47 -2.22
C PHE A 195 28.62 2.66 -1.06
N VAL A 196 28.75 3.72 -0.27
CA VAL A 196 27.80 4.04 0.82
C VAL A 196 26.36 4.21 0.32
N LEU A 197 26.14 4.95 -0.77
CA LEU A 197 24.80 5.11 -1.34
C LEU A 197 24.23 3.79 -1.87
N SER A 198 25.06 2.94 -2.47
CA SER A 198 24.64 1.61 -2.92
C SER A 198 24.28 0.70 -1.74
N ILE A 199 25.00 0.79 -0.62
CA ILE A 199 24.66 0.10 0.63
C ILE A 199 23.33 0.60 1.18
N ILE A 200 23.12 1.91 1.27
CA ILE A 200 21.86 2.48 1.76
C ILE A 200 20.68 2.02 0.90
N LEU A 201 20.84 2.04 -0.43
CA LEU A 201 19.82 1.56 -1.36
C LEU A 201 19.56 0.05 -1.18
N ALA A 202 20.62 -0.76 -1.10
CA ALA A 202 20.51 -2.20 -0.89
C ALA A 202 19.84 -2.53 0.45
N LEU A 203 20.20 -1.82 1.53
CA LEU A 203 19.57 -1.94 2.84
C LEU A 203 18.09 -1.52 2.79
N GLY A 204 17.76 -0.47 2.03
CA GLY A 204 16.38 -0.04 1.81
C GLY A 204 15.54 -1.10 1.09
N ILE A 205 16.06 -1.67 0.00
CA ILE A 205 15.41 -2.75 -0.76
C ILE A 205 15.27 -3.99 0.13
N PHE A 206 16.33 -4.39 0.82
CA PHE A 206 16.32 -5.53 1.73
C PHE A 206 15.29 -5.33 2.85
N SER A 207 15.27 -4.17 3.50
CA SER A 207 14.30 -3.83 4.54
C SER A 207 12.87 -3.87 4.00
N SER A 208 12.62 -3.40 2.77
CA SER A 208 11.29 -3.45 2.16
C SER A 208 10.84 -4.88 1.92
N ILE A 209 11.69 -5.71 1.28
CA ILE A 209 11.41 -7.14 1.06
C ILE A 209 11.19 -7.85 2.39
N PHE A 210 12.02 -7.55 3.40
CA PHE A 210 11.92 -8.14 4.72
C PHE A 210 10.59 -7.78 5.40
N ILE A 211 10.19 -6.51 5.42
CA ILE A 211 8.92 -6.07 6.01
C ILE A 211 7.74 -6.70 5.25
N SER A 212 7.74 -6.65 3.92
CA SER A 212 6.68 -7.23 3.09
C SER A 212 6.55 -8.73 3.30
N TYR A 213 7.66 -9.48 3.35
CA TYR A 213 7.62 -10.91 3.63
C TYR A 213 6.99 -11.19 5.00
N ASN A 214 7.36 -10.44 6.04
CA ASN A 214 6.83 -10.66 7.38
C ASN A 214 5.34 -10.27 7.51
N ALA A 215 4.91 -9.24 6.78
CA ALA A 215 3.52 -8.76 6.77
C ALA A 215 2.54 -9.61 5.95
N PHE A 216 3.02 -10.29 4.89
CA PHE A 216 2.14 -10.96 3.91
C PHE A 216 2.39 -12.47 3.72
N SER A 217 3.56 -13.00 4.09
CA SER A 217 3.79 -14.45 4.08
C SER A 217 2.89 -15.11 5.11
N LEU A 218 2.37 -16.31 4.87
CA LEU A 218 1.61 -17.07 5.88
C LEU A 218 2.53 -17.70 6.93
N LYS A 219 3.78 -17.97 6.55
CA LYS A 219 4.74 -18.78 7.32
C LYS A 219 5.63 -17.98 8.25
N SER A 220 5.72 -16.66 8.07
CA SER A 220 6.59 -15.84 8.92
C SER A 220 6.15 -15.95 10.39
N GLN A 221 7.12 -16.11 11.29
CA GLN A 221 6.93 -16.13 12.74
C GLN A 221 7.50 -14.86 13.39
N ARG A 222 7.89 -13.87 12.57
CA ARG A 222 8.71 -12.74 13.06
C ARG A 222 7.97 -11.80 13.99
N PHE A 223 6.66 -11.66 13.79
CA PHE A 223 5.79 -10.80 14.59
C PHE A 223 5.13 -11.55 15.76
N GLY A 224 5.21 -12.88 15.77
CA GLY A 224 4.67 -13.73 16.83
C GLY A 224 4.39 -15.14 16.32
N LYS A 225 3.98 -16.01 17.24
CA LYS A 225 3.72 -17.42 16.95
C LYS A 225 2.42 -17.58 16.15
N ILE A 226 2.50 -18.35 15.06
CA ILE A 226 1.35 -18.70 14.22
C ILE A 226 1.38 -20.19 13.94
N ILE A 227 0.25 -20.85 14.13
CA ILE A 227 0.08 -22.25 13.74
C ILE A 227 -0.49 -22.28 12.32
N TRP A 228 0.31 -22.69 11.35
CA TRP A 228 -0.10 -22.82 9.95
C TRP A 228 -0.07 -24.27 9.46
N HIS A 229 0.40 -25.20 10.30
CA HIS A 229 0.24 -26.64 10.15
C HIS A 229 0.26 -27.33 11.53
N GLY A 230 -0.34 -28.50 11.62
CA GLY A 230 -0.21 -29.43 12.75
C GLY A 230 1.04 -30.32 12.67
N PRO A 231 1.19 -31.30 13.58
CA PRO A 231 2.28 -32.27 13.58
C PRO A 231 2.39 -33.01 12.23
N ARG A 232 3.61 -33.37 11.82
CA ARG A 232 3.87 -34.01 10.51
C ARG A 232 4.03 -35.53 10.60
N ASP A 233 4.12 -36.04 11.80
CA ASP A 233 4.23 -37.44 12.20
C ASP A 233 2.87 -38.12 12.37
N GLU A 234 1.81 -37.34 12.59
CA GLU A 234 0.43 -37.83 12.66
C GLU A 234 -0.29 -37.68 11.32
N LYS A 235 -0.91 -38.74 10.81
CA LYS A 235 -1.65 -38.75 9.53
C LYS A 235 -3.02 -38.05 9.64
N GLU A 236 -3.03 -36.84 10.18
CA GLU A 236 -4.23 -36.02 10.36
C GLU A 236 -4.14 -34.73 9.53
N ILE A 237 -5.29 -34.17 9.18
CA ILE A 237 -5.42 -32.85 8.56
C ILE A 237 -6.57 -32.11 9.25
N ALA A 238 -6.53 -30.78 9.25
CA ALA A 238 -7.62 -29.96 9.78
C ALA A 238 -8.43 -29.34 8.64
N LEU A 239 -9.74 -29.61 8.62
CA LEU A 239 -10.68 -28.87 7.80
C LEU A 239 -11.10 -27.60 8.52
N THR A 240 -10.94 -26.46 7.87
CA THR A 240 -11.32 -25.16 8.42
C THR A 240 -12.16 -24.37 7.42
N PHE A 241 -13.18 -23.70 7.94
CA PHE A 241 -14.12 -22.90 7.15
C PHE A 241 -14.17 -21.47 7.69
N ASP A 242 -13.93 -20.50 6.82
CA ASP A 242 -13.96 -19.08 7.14
C ASP A 242 -15.26 -18.43 6.67
N ASP A 243 -15.48 -17.18 7.06
CA ASP A 243 -16.54 -16.27 6.61
C ASP A 243 -17.98 -16.64 7.02
N GLY A 244 -18.18 -17.77 7.70
CA GLY A 244 -19.49 -18.18 8.22
C GLY A 244 -19.89 -17.46 9.53
N PRO A 245 -21.07 -17.79 10.10
CA PRO A 245 -22.09 -18.68 9.53
C PRO A 245 -22.85 -18.01 8.37
N SER A 246 -23.38 -18.78 7.44
CA SER A 246 -24.20 -18.26 6.35
C SER A 246 -25.31 -19.25 5.98
N SER A 247 -26.47 -18.72 5.60
CA SER A 247 -27.57 -19.53 5.06
C SER A 247 -27.57 -19.44 3.52
N PRO A 248 -27.74 -20.57 2.79
CA PRO A 248 -27.94 -21.94 3.30
C PRO A 248 -26.64 -22.72 3.54
N TYR A 249 -25.46 -22.16 3.19
CA TYR A 249 -24.25 -22.94 2.97
C TYR A 249 -23.66 -23.57 4.24
N THR A 250 -23.62 -22.86 5.37
CA THR A 250 -23.09 -23.44 6.62
C THR A 250 -23.91 -24.65 7.04
N GLY A 251 -25.25 -24.60 6.90
CA GLY A 251 -26.12 -25.76 7.16
C GLY A 251 -25.80 -26.96 6.28
N GLN A 252 -25.61 -26.73 4.97
CA GLN A 252 -25.24 -27.79 4.02
C GLN A 252 -23.87 -28.39 4.30
N ILE A 253 -22.88 -27.56 4.68
CA ILE A 253 -21.55 -28.01 5.08
C ILE A 253 -21.66 -28.93 6.31
N LEU A 254 -22.44 -28.53 7.32
CA LEU A 254 -22.69 -29.34 8.51
C LEU A 254 -23.33 -30.69 8.17
N ASP A 255 -24.31 -30.71 7.26
CA ASP A 255 -24.94 -31.96 6.80
C ASP A 255 -23.93 -32.92 6.16
N VAL A 256 -22.98 -32.40 5.36
CA VAL A 256 -21.91 -33.21 4.77
C VAL A 256 -20.94 -33.70 5.83
N LEU A 257 -20.47 -32.82 6.72
CA LEU A 257 -19.55 -33.19 7.80
C LEU A 257 -20.15 -34.28 8.69
N LYS A 258 -21.44 -34.18 9.01
CA LYS A 258 -22.20 -35.19 9.74
C LYS A 258 -22.28 -36.50 8.96
N LYS A 259 -22.59 -36.48 7.66
CA LYS A 259 -22.64 -37.66 6.79
C LYS A 259 -21.33 -38.45 6.81
N TYR A 260 -20.19 -37.76 6.80
CA TYR A 260 -18.87 -38.40 6.82
C TYR A 260 -18.29 -38.58 8.23
N ASN A 261 -19.02 -38.20 9.28
CA ASN A 261 -18.56 -38.21 10.67
C ASN A 261 -17.21 -37.50 10.87
N VAL A 262 -17.03 -36.36 10.21
CA VAL A 262 -15.81 -35.53 10.28
C VAL A 262 -16.07 -34.29 11.13
N LYS A 263 -15.11 -33.90 11.96
CA LYS A 263 -15.13 -32.61 12.66
C LYS A 263 -14.28 -31.58 11.93
N ALA A 264 -14.66 -30.31 12.07
CA ALA A 264 -14.00 -29.18 11.44
C ALA A 264 -13.94 -28.01 12.43
N THR A 265 -13.22 -26.96 12.05
CA THR A 265 -13.17 -25.69 12.76
C THR A 265 -13.79 -24.59 11.91
N PHE A 266 -14.67 -23.79 12.49
CA PHE A 266 -15.32 -22.67 11.81
C PHE A 266 -14.81 -21.35 12.40
N PHE A 267 -14.14 -20.53 11.58
CA PHE A 267 -13.76 -19.17 11.95
C PHE A 267 -14.90 -18.23 11.56
N LEU A 268 -15.60 -17.72 12.56
CA LEU A 268 -16.87 -17.02 12.38
C LEU A 268 -16.70 -15.51 12.36
N VAL A 269 -17.43 -14.83 11.47
CA VAL A 269 -17.51 -13.37 11.39
C VAL A 269 -18.64 -12.88 12.29
N GLY A 270 -18.34 -11.94 13.20
CA GLY A 270 -19.29 -11.53 14.24
C GLY A 270 -20.63 -11.00 13.71
N ILE A 271 -20.64 -10.19 12.65
CA ILE A 271 -21.88 -9.71 12.00
C ILE A 271 -22.75 -10.89 11.55
N HIS A 272 -22.14 -11.95 11.03
CA HIS A 272 -22.87 -13.13 10.58
C HIS A 272 -23.35 -13.99 11.75
N VAL A 273 -22.58 -14.05 12.85
CA VAL A 273 -23.01 -14.71 14.10
C VAL A 273 -24.27 -14.05 14.65
N ASP A 274 -24.33 -12.72 14.65
CA ASP A 274 -25.51 -11.97 15.09
C ASP A 274 -26.74 -12.26 14.21
N GLN A 275 -26.52 -12.52 12.91
CA GLN A 275 -27.58 -12.83 11.95
C GLN A 275 -28.08 -14.28 12.02
N TYR A 276 -27.18 -15.25 12.25
CA TYR A 276 -27.48 -16.69 12.22
C TYR A 276 -27.03 -17.42 13.51
N PRO A 277 -27.47 -17.00 14.69
CA PRO A 277 -27.04 -17.60 15.96
C PRO A 277 -27.45 -19.08 16.10
N GLU A 278 -28.53 -19.50 15.44
CA GLU A 278 -28.96 -20.90 15.37
C GLU A 278 -27.95 -21.80 14.66
N LEU A 279 -27.30 -21.31 13.60
CA LEU A 279 -26.24 -22.06 12.92
C LEU A 279 -25.01 -22.20 13.81
N VAL A 280 -24.70 -21.18 14.62
CA VAL A 280 -23.60 -21.26 15.60
C VAL A 280 -23.88 -22.30 16.68
N ARG A 281 -25.11 -22.35 17.22
CA ARG A 281 -25.52 -23.41 18.16
C ARG A 281 -25.38 -24.78 17.54
N ARG A 282 -25.86 -24.95 16.31
CA ARG A 282 -25.73 -26.20 15.57
C ARG A 282 -24.27 -26.64 15.36
N ILE A 283 -23.36 -25.71 15.03
CA ILE A 283 -21.91 -25.98 14.93
C ILE A 283 -21.40 -26.61 16.24
N VAL A 284 -21.77 -26.04 17.39
CA VAL A 284 -21.34 -26.53 18.71
C VAL A 284 -22.00 -27.85 19.09
N GLU A 285 -23.32 -27.97 18.92
CA GLU A 285 -24.09 -29.18 19.22
C GLU A 285 -23.61 -30.38 18.41
N GLU A 286 -23.19 -30.15 17.16
CA GLU A 286 -22.58 -31.18 16.31
C GLU A 286 -21.09 -31.42 16.63
N GLY A 287 -20.52 -30.75 17.62
CA GLY A 287 -19.18 -31.02 18.16
C GLY A 287 -18.03 -30.47 17.31
N HIS A 288 -18.28 -29.43 16.52
CA HIS A 288 -17.25 -28.69 15.78
C HIS A 288 -16.60 -27.61 16.66
N ALA A 289 -15.39 -27.17 16.28
CA ALA A 289 -14.70 -26.10 16.97
C ALA A 289 -15.05 -24.73 16.36
N ILE A 290 -15.03 -23.67 17.18
CA ILE A 290 -15.26 -22.29 16.75
C ILE A 290 -14.00 -21.46 16.98
N GLY A 291 -13.66 -20.62 16.00
CA GLY A 291 -12.67 -19.57 16.08
C GLY A 291 -13.25 -18.21 15.74
N ASN A 292 -12.53 -17.16 16.15
CA ASN A 292 -12.86 -15.77 15.86
C ASN A 292 -12.31 -15.39 14.47
N HIS A 293 -13.12 -14.69 13.65
CA HIS A 293 -12.70 -14.16 12.35
C HIS A 293 -12.97 -12.66 12.20
N THR A 294 -12.87 -11.92 13.31
CA THR A 294 -13.24 -10.50 13.46
C THR A 294 -14.73 -10.23 13.32
N TYR A 295 -15.17 -9.06 13.78
CA TYR A 295 -16.58 -8.73 13.78
C TYR A 295 -17.09 -8.41 12.37
N SER A 296 -16.37 -7.55 11.65
CA SER A 296 -16.78 -7.02 10.34
C SER A 296 -15.96 -7.54 9.16
N HIS A 297 -15.11 -8.55 9.38
CA HIS A 297 -14.14 -9.04 8.41
C HIS A 297 -13.13 -7.93 8.01
N SER A 298 -12.72 -7.10 8.98
CA SER A 298 -11.78 -6.00 8.76
C SER A 298 -10.36 -6.49 8.44
N THR A 299 -9.68 -5.82 7.51
CA THR A 299 -8.27 -6.10 7.21
C THR A 299 -7.37 -5.41 8.25
N LEU A 300 -7.13 -6.11 9.37
CA LEU A 300 -6.54 -5.58 10.60
C LEU A 300 -5.18 -4.88 10.47
N ILE A 301 -4.38 -5.18 9.44
CA ILE A 301 -3.09 -4.49 9.20
C ILE A 301 -3.27 -2.97 9.00
N PHE A 302 -4.47 -2.54 8.60
CA PHE A 302 -4.84 -1.13 8.41
C PHE A 302 -5.52 -0.51 9.64
N ASP A 303 -5.86 -1.29 10.65
CA ASP A 303 -6.53 -0.78 11.84
C ASP A 303 -5.53 -0.31 12.89
N ASN A 304 -5.91 0.61 13.76
CA ASN A 304 -5.11 0.92 14.97
C ASN A 304 -5.44 -0.06 16.10
N GLY A 305 -4.64 -0.13 17.15
CA GLY A 305 -4.83 -1.09 18.25
C GLY A 305 -6.22 -1.06 18.89
N LYS A 306 -6.82 0.13 19.03
CA LYS A 306 -8.20 0.26 19.54
C LYS A 306 -9.19 -0.48 18.63
N ARG A 307 -9.12 -0.24 17.31
CA ARG A 307 -10.01 -0.90 16.34
C ARG A 307 -9.74 -2.41 16.25
N ILE A 308 -8.48 -2.85 16.31
CA ILE A 308 -8.13 -4.27 16.35
C ILE A 308 -8.80 -4.95 17.55
N LYS A 309 -8.65 -4.37 18.74
CA LYS A 309 -9.25 -4.89 19.97
C LYS A 309 -10.79 -4.93 19.88
N GLU A 310 -11.41 -3.87 19.36
CA GLU A 310 -12.86 -3.80 19.13
C GLU A 310 -13.36 -4.88 18.17
N GLU A 311 -12.66 -5.11 17.05
CA GLU A 311 -13.04 -6.13 16.07
C GLU A 311 -12.99 -7.55 16.67
N ILE A 312 -11.96 -7.84 17.48
CA ILE A 312 -11.80 -9.14 18.13
C ILE A 312 -12.84 -9.30 19.24
N SER A 313 -12.99 -8.30 20.12
CA SER A 313 -13.87 -8.40 21.30
C SER A 313 -15.34 -8.47 20.90
N LYS A 314 -15.78 -7.68 19.92
CA LYS A 314 -17.18 -7.72 19.47
C LYS A 314 -17.53 -9.08 18.86
N CYS A 315 -16.62 -9.68 18.09
CA CYS A 315 -16.83 -11.02 17.55
C CYS A 315 -16.87 -12.08 18.67
N GLU A 316 -15.99 -11.96 19.67
CA GLU A 316 -16.02 -12.80 20.88
C GLU A 316 -17.37 -12.73 21.57
N ASP A 317 -17.88 -11.52 21.82
CA ASP A 317 -19.17 -11.29 22.49
C ASP A 317 -20.33 -11.92 21.70
N SER A 318 -20.37 -11.75 20.38
CA SER A 318 -21.36 -12.38 19.51
C SER A 318 -21.29 -13.91 19.59
N ILE A 319 -20.09 -14.50 19.54
CA ILE A 319 -19.89 -15.96 19.63
C ILE A 319 -20.33 -16.48 21.00
N ILE A 320 -19.94 -15.82 22.10
CA ILE A 320 -20.34 -16.19 23.46
C ILE A 320 -21.86 -16.12 23.60
N LYS A 321 -22.48 -15.06 23.11
CA LYS A 321 -23.94 -14.90 23.16
C LYS A 321 -24.68 -16.00 22.40
N ALA A 322 -24.16 -16.43 21.25
CA ALA A 322 -24.79 -17.46 20.44
C ALA A 322 -24.55 -18.89 20.95
N SER A 323 -23.35 -19.17 21.49
CA SER A 323 -22.90 -20.54 21.79
C SER A 323 -22.67 -20.85 23.27
N GLY A 324 -22.52 -19.83 24.12
CA GLY A 324 -22.03 -19.97 25.49
C GLY A 324 -20.54 -20.27 25.60
N LEU A 325 -19.78 -20.30 24.48
CA LEU A 325 -18.36 -20.62 24.46
C LEU A 325 -17.51 -19.41 24.07
N LYS A 326 -16.40 -19.23 24.79
CA LYS A 326 -15.35 -18.28 24.39
C LYS A 326 -14.38 -18.93 23.41
N PRO A 327 -14.19 -18.40 22.19
CA PRO A 327 -13.21 -18.93 21.26
C PRO A 327 -11.77 -18.69 21.79
N LYS A 328 -10.89 -19.68 21.60
CA LYS A 328 -9.46 -19.61 22.00
C LYS A 328 -8.51 -19.37 20.81
N ILE A 329 -9.04 -19.44 19.60
CA ILE A 329 -8.29 -19.34 18.34
C ILE A 329 -8.88 -18.24 17.47
N ILE A 330 -8.00 -17.54 16.76
CA ILE A 330 -8.36 -16.49 15.80
C ILE A 330 -7.65 -16.75 14.48
N ARG A 331 -8.33 -16.50 13.38
CA ARG A 331 -7.71 -16.38 12.05
C ARG A 331 -7.91 -14.96 11.58
N LEU A 332 -6.84 -14.32 11.10
CA LEU A 332 -6.90 -12.93 10.66
C LEU A 332 -7.45 -12.88 9.22
N PRO A 333 -8.40 -12.00 8.88
CA PRO A 333 -8.82 -11.80 7.50
C PRO A 333 -7.61 -11.55 6.58
N LYS A 334 -7.54 -12.29 5.47
CA LYS A 334 -6.40 -12.34 4.52
C LYS A 334 -5.05 -12.81 5.09
N ASN A 335 -4.95 -13.07 6.40
CA ASN A 335 -3.71 -13.29 7.15
C ASN A 335 -2.66 -12.17 7.05
N TRP A 336 -3.08 -10.95 6.69
CA TRP A 336 -2.19 -9.78 6.67
C TRP A 336 -1.98 -9.26 8.08
N ARG A 337 -0.75 -8.86 8.38
CA ARG A 337 -0.34 -8.74 9.78
C ARG A 337 0.76 -7.71 10.06
N LYS A 338 0.80 -7.28 11.32
CA LYS A 338 1.78 -6.38 11.92
C LYS A 338 1.98 -6.75 13.41
N PRO A 339 3.09 -6.35 14.05
CA PRO A 339 3.39 -6.69 15.45
C PRO A 339 2.23 -6.47 16.42
N GLU A 340 1.60 -5.30 16.35
CA GLU A 340 0.48 -4.90 17.22
C GLU A 340 -0.70 -5.89 17.21
N ILE A 341 -0.96 -6.60 16.11
CA ILE A 341 -2.03 -7.61 16.04
C ILE A 341 -1.69 -8.82 16.91
N PHE A 342 -0.41 -9.23 16.94
CA PHE A 342 0.05 -10.35 17.75
C PHE A 342 0.00 -10.01 19.24
N GLU A 343 0.52 -8.84 19.60
CA GLU A 343 0.50 -8.33 20.96
C GLU A 343 -0.93 -8.32 21.51
N ILE A 344 -1.88 -7.71 20.80
CA ILE A 344 -3.28 -7.66 21.21
C ILE A 344 -3.93 -9.04 21.25
N SER A 345 -3.66 -9.90 20.26
CA SER A 345 -4.23 -11.26 20.23
C SER A 345 -3.76 -12.08 21.42
N GLU A 346 -2.46 -12.01 21.76
CA GLU A 346 -1.87 -12.70 22.91
C GLU A 346 -2.38 -12.15 24.23
N GLU A 347 -2.46 -10.83 24.40
CA GLU A 347 -3.07 -10.17 25.57
C GLU A 347 -4.53 -10.59 25.79
N MET A 348 -5.28 -10.81 24.70
CA MET A 348 -6.66 -11.28 24.74
C MET A 348 -6.78 -12.81 24.90
N GLY A 349 -5.66 -13.54 24.94
CA GLY A 349 -5.60 -14.99 25.14
C GLY A 349 -5.86 -15.83 23.90
N TYR A 350 -5.70 -15.26 22.70
CA TYR A 350 -5.91 -15.94 21.43
C TYR A 350 -4.63 -16.57 20.88
N VAL A 351 -4.78 -17.76 20.30
CA VAL A 351 -3.77 -18.37 19.43
C VAL A 351 -4.12 -18.07 17.97
N ILE A 352 -3.18 -17.50 17.21
CA ILE A 352 -3.37 -17.18 15.80
C ILE A 352 -3.15 -18.44 14.94
N ILE A 353 -4.17 -18.79 14.17
CA ILE A 353 -4.20 -19.93 13.25
C ILE A 353 -4.24 -19.43 11.81
N SER A 354 -3.35 -19.92 10.96
CA SER A 354 -3.36 -19.71 9.51
C SER A 354 -3.62 -21.06 8.80
N GLU A 355 -3.02 -21.26 7.64
CA GLU A 355 -3.33 -22.36 6.74
C GLU A 355 -2.08 -22.75 5.95
N SER A 356 -1.94 -24.05 5.67
CA SER A 356 -0.92 -24.56 4.75
C SER A 356 -1.50 -24.84 3.37
N LYS A 357 -2.83 -24.96 3.26
CA LYS A 357 -3.55 -25.29 2.04
C LYS A 357 -4.79 -24.42 1.88
N ARG A 358 -5.01 -23.90 0.67
CA ARG A 358 -6.20 -23.11 0.32
C ARG A 358 -6.97 -23.78 -0.81
N ALA A 359 -8.30 -23.85 -0.66
CA ALA A 359 -9.22 -24.34 -1.68
C ALA A 359 -9.38 -23.35 -2.85
N PHE A 360 -9.33 -22.04 -2.58
CA PHE A 360 -9.69 -20.99 -3.55
C PHE A 360 -11.11 -21.18 -4.11
N ASP A 361 -12.00 -21.67 -3.26
CA ASP A 361 -13.40 -21.93 -3.56
C ASP A 361 -14.19 -20.64 -3.79
N TRP A 362 -13.82 -19.51 -3.16
CA TRP A 362 -14.42 -18.19 -3.40
C TRP A 362 -14.32 -17.68 -4.86
N GLU A 363 -13.43 -18.24 -5.69
CA GLU A 363 -13.32 -17.89 -7.11
C GLU A 363 -14.33 -18.64 -8.00
N ASN A 364 -15.12 -19.54 -7.42
CA ASN A 364 -15.96 -20.49 -8.15
C ASN A 364 -15.26 -21.23 -9.31
N PRO A 365 -14.08 -21.86 -9.11
CA PRO A 365 -13.34 -22.48 -10.21
C PRO A 365 -13.95 -23.80 -10.67
N GLY A 366 -14.99 -24.30 -9.99
CA GLY A 366 -15.61 -25.60 -10.18
C GLY A 366 -14.95 -26.70 -9.34
N VAL A 367 -15.78 -27.66 -8.92
CA VAL A 367 -15.48 -28.75 -7.97
C VAL A 367 -14.15 -29.45 -8.24
N ASN A 368 -13.99 -29.98 -9.46
CA ASN A 368 -12.82 -30.79 -9.81
C ASN A 368 -11.51 -30.00 -9.67
N LYS A 369 -11.54 -28.68 -9.94
CA LYS A 369 -10.36 -27.83 -9.77
C LYS A 369 -10.06 -27.64 -8.28
N ILE A 370 -11.08 -27.45 -7.45
CA ILE A 370 -10.91 -27.27 -6.01
C ILE A 370 -10.32 -28.56 -5.40
N VAL A 371 -10.92 -29.71 -5.69
CA VAL A 371 -10.45 -31.03 -5.21
C VAL A 371 -9.01 -31.28 -5.65
N LYS A 372 -8.71 -31.12 -6.94
CA LYS A 372 -7.35 -31.30 -7.46
C LYS A 372 -6.34 -30.39 -6.76
N LYS A 373 -6.73 -29.14 -6.46
CA LYS A 373 -5.86 -28.16 -5.79
C LYS A 373 -5.60 -28.52 -4.34
N VAL A 374 -6.63 -28.95 -3.61
CA VAL A 374 -6.52 -29.41 -2.22
C VAL A 374 -5.70 -30.70 -2.13
N MET A 375 -5.97 -31.68 -3.00
CA MET A 375 -5.30 -32.99 -2.97
C MET A 375 -3.85 -32.95 -3.44
N LYS A 376 -3.50 -32.05 -4.37
CA LYS A 376 -2.14 -31.99 -4.95
C LYS A 376 -1.11 -31.63 -3.88
N GLY A 377 -0.32 -32.59 -3.41
CA GLY A 377 0.73 -32.38 -2.42
C GLY A 377 0.18 -32.07 -1.03
N LEU A 378 -0.95 -32.69 -0.68
CA LEU A 378 -1.46 -32.75 0.69
C LEU A 378 -0.48 -33.53 1.57
N LYS A 379 -0.23 -33.04 2.78
CA LYS A 379 0.71 -33.62 3.74
C LYS A 379 0.04 -33.80 5.11
N PRO A 380 0.49 -34.79 5.91
CA PRO A 380 0.17 -34.87 7.34
C PRO A 380 0.33 -33.51 8.01
N GLY A 381 -0.60 -33.11 8.88
CA GLY A 381 -0.64 -31.82 9.56
C GLY A 381 -1.15 -30.65 8.72
N ASP A 382 -1.62 -30.84 7.48
CA ASP A 382 -2.12 -29.71 6.70
C ASP A 382 -3.40 -29.11 7.29
N ILE A 383 -3.47 -27.78 7.30
CA ILE A 383 -4.65 -27.00 7.66
C ILE A 383 -5.24 -26.46 6.37
N ILE A 384 -6.42 -26.95 6.00
CA ILE A 384 -7.13 -26.61 4.77
C ILE A 384 -8.12 -25.48 5.05
N LEU A 385 -8.00 -24.39 4.31
CA LEU A 385 -8.93 -23.27 4.31
C LEU A 385 -9.91 -23.37 3.13
N SER A 386 -11.20 -23.29 3.46
CA SER A 386 -12.34 -23.12 2.56
C SER A 386 -13.22 -21.97 3.08
N VAL A 387 -14.12 -21.42 2.27
CA VAL A 387 -15.07 -20.38 2.71
C VAL A 387 -16.52 -20.89 2.77
N CYS A 388 -17.28 -20.43 3.76
CA CYS A 388 -18.71 -20.72 3.91
C CYS A 388 -19.59 -19.88 2.96
N MET A 389 -19.20 -19.64 1.71
CA MET A 389 -19.95 -18.72 0.82
C MET A 389 -20.34 -19.32 -0.54
N MET A 390 -20.20 -20.63 -0.76
CA MET A 390 -20.32 -21.15 -2.12
C MET A 390 -20.82 -22.59 -2.31
N GLU A 391 -21.44 -22.77 -3.48
CA GLU A 391 -22.21 -23.95 -3.95
C GLU A 391 -21.45 -25.28 -3.89
N MET A 392 -22.18 -26.29 -3.44
CA MET A 392 -21.73 -27.63 -3.04
C MET A 392 -21.27 -28.51 -4.20
N ALA A 393 -19.97 -28.77 -4.28
CA ALA A 393 -19.47 -30.14 -4.53
C ALA A 393 -17.99 -30.42 -4.17
N THR A 394 -17.29 -29.50 -3.49
CA THR A 394 -15.90 -29.72 -3.03
C THR A 394 -15.78 -30.74 -1.89
N ILE A 395 -16.68 -30.73 -0.91
CA ILE A 395 -16.49 -31.51 0.33
C ILE A 395 -16.87 -32.99 0.15
N SER A 396 -17.90 -33.29 -0.66
CA SER A 396 -18.39 -34.66 -0.89
C SER A 396 -17.40 -35.58 -1.62
N SER A 397 -16.35 -35.01 -2.21
CA SER A 397 -15.33 -35.71 -3.00
C SER A 397 -14.00 -35.90 -2.27
N ILE A 398 -13.83 -35.33 -1.06
CA ILE A 398 -12.64 -35.54 -0.23
C ILE A 398 -12.89 -36.77 0.66
N ASN A 399 -12.34 -37.92 0.27
CA ASN A 399 -12.40 -39.15 1.06
C ASN A 399 -11.38 -39.06 2.22
N ILE A 400 -11.82 -38.68 3.43
CA ILE A 400 -10.97 -38.54 4.62
C ILE A 400 -11.14 -39.77 5.53
N PRO A 401 -10.11 -40.62 5.72
CA PRO A 401 -10.18 -41.72 6.66
C PRO A 401 -10.08 -41.22 8.12
N GLY A 402 -11.08 -41.54 8.93
CA GLY A 402 -11.04 -41.55 10.42
C GLY A 402 -10.47 -40.32 11.13
N SER A 403 -11.29 -39.33 11.46
CA SER A 403 -10.87 -38.19 12.30
C SER A 403 -11.12 -38.45 13.79
N ARG A 404 -10.11 -38.19 14.65
CA ARG A 404 -10.28 -38.01 16.10
C ARG A 404 -10.31 -36.51 16.44
N ARG A 405 -10.76 -36.17 17.66
CA ARG A 405 -10.94 -34.79 18.15
C ARG A 405 -9.64 -33.97 18.06
N CYS A 406 -9.75 -32.73 17.60
CA CYS A 406 -8.68 -31.72 17.61
C CYS A 406 -8.08 -31.52 19.01
N SER A 407 -6.78 -31.78 19.15
CA SER A 407 -6.01 -31.65 20.39
C SER A 407 -5.76 -30.19 20.81
N LEU A 408 -5.81 -29.24 19.86
CA LEU A 408 -5.61 -27.80 20.10
C LEU A 408 -6.80 -27.12 20.82
N CYS A 409 -7.94 -27.81 20.96
CA CYS A 409 -9.13 -27.28 21.64
C CYS A 409 -9.22 -27.66 23.13
N ARG A 410 -8.24 -28.38 23.70
CA ARG A 410 -8.16 -28.59 25.15
C ARG A 410 -7.65 -27.32 25.84
#